data_AF-A0AA37VWU0-F1
#
_entry.id   AF-A0AA37VWU0-F1
#
_cell.length_a   1.000
_cell.length_b   1.000
_cell.length_c   1.000
_cell.angle_alpha   90.00
_cell.angle_beta   90.00
_cell.angle_gamma   90.00
#
_symmetry.space_group_name_H-M   'P 1'
#
loop_
_entity.id
_entity.type
_entity.pdbx_description
1 polymer ?
#
loop_
_entity_poly.entity_id
_entity_poly.type
_entity_poly.pdbx_seq_one_letter_code
_entity_poly.pdbx_strand_id
1 'polypeptide(L)'
;MSATNNPSCVDLMKNPAAKPQDKTEQWSVFNQHWEDQVRGKGIKVHEEHCSAKLRACMVGDPFSVDIPILTPEMKGLIRDNASEELYNNWKENGGRAMRDADPERFEKICEEIAHRDEQYEKAGITIIKNKLGWYPEEAINYNGAWNGPSLMSIYAASKFRGANNGIIVAESCGPVKGCEASSRAATIALIEEDPEAALISFLSHEPNPTISGPGFGGLDLADWRLMPNKTILWGYGVGDKSQIAAAKATGEHTAAGWPRGRDIFMRLLSQLGYKQETWWFDSNLGYHEDCVMMNMVEGVIGLPDDGKNGAWSDLPDFMKDYEILPLPVEDVRRGASNSTAIGDGRIFMDSTCTKTMKMLESKGYEPIPVNYQTCWSTFNSGIDCSDSNIWREDD
;
A
#
# COMPACT_ATOMS: atom_id res chain seq x y z
N MET A 1 -17.40 23.03 -15.60
CA MET A 1 -17.44 21.59 -15.94
C MET A 1 -18.38 20.95 -14.95
N SER A 2 -19.46 20.30 -15.40
CA SER A 2 -20.37 19.62 -14.47
C SER A 2 -19.66 18.39 -13.92
N ALA A 3 -19.46 18.34 -12.61
CA ALA A 3 -19.06 17.12 -11.93
C ALA A 3 -20.13 16.05 -12.23
N THR A 4 -19.81 15.11 -13.10
CA THR A 4 -20.50 13.82 -13.10
C THR A 4 -20.19 13.22 -11.74
N ASN A 5 -21.15 13.21 -10.82
CA ASN A 5 -21.00 12.56 -9.52
C ASN A 5 -20.60 11.11 -9.76
N ASN A 6 -19.31 10.79 -9.55
CA ASN A 6 -18.86 9.41 -9.51
C ASN A 6 -19.59 8.74 -8.34
N PRO A 7 -20.16 7.54 -8.51
CA PRO A 7 -20.80 6.86 -7.40
C PRO A 7 -19.77 6.52 -6.32
N SER A 8 -20.15 6.74 -5.06
CA SER A 8 -19.32 6.34 -3.91
C SER A 8 -19.28 4.83 -3.75
N CYS A 9 -18.37 4.31 -2.92
CA CYS A 9 -18.36 2.88 -2.60
C CYS A 9 -19.64 2.43 -1.89
N VAL A 10 -20.25 3.31 -1.09
CA VAL A 10 -21.55 3.07 -0.44
C VAL A 10 -22.68 2.97 -1.48
N ASP A 11 -22.64 3.81 -2.52
CA ASP A 11 -23.62 3.75 -3.62
C ASP A 11 -23.48 2.46 -4.42
N LEU A 12 -22.24 2.10 -4.79
CA LEU A 12 -21.93 0.89 -5.56
C LEU A 12 -22.17 -0.40 -4.78
N MET A 13 -22.01 -0.40 -3.46
CA MET A 13 -22.38 -1.54 -2.61
C MET A 13 -23.88 -1.84 -2.72
N LYS A 14 -24.72 -0.81 -2.81
CA LYS A 14 -26.18 -0.95 -2.87
C LYS A 14 -26.68 -1.13 -4.30
N ASN A 15 -26.03 -0.47 -5.25
CA ASN A 15 -26.41 -0.40 -6.66
C ASN A 15 -25.16 -0.55 -7.54
N PRO A 16 -24.58 -1.76 -7.64
CA PRO A 16 -23.43 -1.98 -8.50
C PRO A 16 -23.81 -1.78 -9.97
N ALA A 17 -22.82 -1.48 -10.81
CA ALA A 17 -23.00 -1.46 -12.24
C ALA A 17 -23.50 -2.84 -12.73
N ALA A 18 -24.32 -2.86 -13.78
CA ALA A 18 -24.81 -4.11 -14.34
C ALA A 18 -23.64 -5.02 -14.72
N LYS A 19 -23.61 -6.25 -14.18
CA LYS A 19 -22.61 -7.27 -14.52
C LYS A 19 -23.13 -8.09 -15.70
N PRO A 20 -22.50 -8.03 -16.89
CA PRO A 20 -22.89 -8.86 -18.03
C PRO A 20 -22.85 -10.36 -17.67
N GLN A 21 -23.64 -11.19 -18.34
CA GLN A 21 -23.58 -12.64 -18.14
C GLN A 21 -22.46 -13.29 -18.97
N ASP A 22 -22.19 -12.75 -20.15
CA ASP A 22 -21.09 -13.21 -21.00
C ASP A 22 -19.73 -12.74 -20.44
N LYS A 23 -18.78 -13.66 -20.36
CA LYS A 23 -17.45 -13.37 -19.79
C LYS A 23 -16.66 -12.38 -20.64
N THR A 24 -16.77 -12.44 -21.96
CA THR A 24 -16.06 -11.53 -22.86
C THR A 24 -16.58 -10.11 -22.66
N GLU A 25 -17.91 -9.95 -22.56
CA GLU A 25 -18.55 -8.68 -22.29
C GLU A 25 -18.18 -8.15 -20.88
N GLN A 26 -18.16 -9.01 -19.84
CA GLN A 26 -17.70 -8.62 -18.51
C GLN A 26 -16.29 -8.03 -18.55
N TRP A 27 -15.35 -8.71 -19.20
CA TRP A 27 -13.96 -8.25 -19.32
C TRP A 27 -13.83 -6.98 -20.17
N SER A 28 -14.65 -6.82 -21.21
CA SER A 28 -14.68 -5.60 -22.01
C SER A 28 -15.15 -4.39 -21.19
N VAL A 29 -16.25 -4.52 -20.44
CA VAL A 29 -16.75 -3.46 -19.54
C VAL A 29 -15.74 -3.17 -18.43
N PHE A 30 -15.17 -4.22 -17.85
CA PHE A 30 -14.17 -4.10 -16.80
C PHE A 30 -12.89 -3.40 -17.27
N ASN A 31 -12.37 -3.70 -18.45
CA ASN A 31 -11.18 -3.01 -18.94
C ASN A 31 -11.49 -1.57 -19.36
N GLN A 32 -12.61 -1.35 -20.05
CA GLN A 32 -12.99 -0.02 -20.53
C GLN A 32 -13.14 1.00 -19.39
N HIS A 33 -13.78 0.63 -18.28
CA HIS A 33 -13.99 1.58 -17.17
C HIS A 33 -12.68 2.02 -16.49
N TRP A 34 -11.64 1.16 -16.51
CA TRP A 34 -10.32 1.51 -16.02
C TRP A 34 -9.62 2.46 -17.00
N GLU A 35 -9.66 2.17 -18.29
CA GLU A 35 -9.08 3.03 -19.32
C GLU A 35 -9.72 4.42 -19.36
N ASP A 36 -11.04 4.52 -19.21
CA ASP A 36 -11.79 5.79 -19.23
C ASP A 36 -11.37 6.78 -18.11
N GLN A 37 -10.77 6.25 -17.04
CA GLN A 37 -10.25 7.06 -15.94
C GLN A 37 -8.86 7.64 -16.22
N VAL A 38 -8.16 7.11 -17.22
CA VAL A 38 -6.81 7.51 -17.60
C VAL A 38 -6.83 8.27 -18.92
N ARG A 39 -7.41 7.68 -19.96
CA ARG A 39 -7.28 8.15 -21.34
C ARG A 39 -7.77 9.59 -21.52
N GLY A 40 -6.92 10.44 -22.07
CA GLY A 40 -7.17 11.85 -22.35
C GLY A 40 -7.18 12.74 -21.10
N LYS A 41 -6.75 12.24 -19.93
CA LYS A 41 -6.77 12.99 -18.67
C LYS A 41 -5.44 13.67 -18.34
N GLY A 42 -4.37 13.33 -19.08
CA GLY A 42 -3.03 13.92 -18.86
C GLY A 42 -2.39 13.50 -17.54
N ILE A 43 -2.70 12.28 -17.08
CA ILE A 43 -2.08 11.69 -15.88
C ILE A 43 -0.70 11.18 -16.27
N LYS A 44 0.34 11.61 -15.55
CA LYS A 44 1.72 11.13 -15.75
C LYS A 44 2.02 9.91 -14.90
N VAL A 45 2.96 9.10 -15.33
CA VAL A 45 3.67 8.15 -14.45
C VAL A 45 4.93 8.85 -13.98
N HIS A 46 4.87 9.44 -12.79
CA HIS A 46 6.03 10.15 -12.25
C HIS A 46 6.00 10.21 -10.72
N GLU A 47 6.95 9.59 -10.03
CA GLU A 47 7.17 9.85 -8.59
C GLU A 47 8.59 10.36 -8.38
N GLU A 48 8.75 11.64 -8.08
CA GLU A 48 10.07 12.21 -7.81
C GLU A 48 10.64 11.68 -6.48
N HIS A 49 9.81 11.72 -5.44
CA HIS A 49 9.98 11.03 -4.15
C HIS A 49 8.63 10.95 -3.42
N CYS A 50 8.57 10.15 -2.36
CA CYS A 50 7.35 9.88 -1.60
C CYS A 50 6.78 11.11 -0.87
N SER A 51 7.60 12.16 -0.67
CA SER A 51 7.20 13.44 -0.07
C SER A 51 6.81 14.52 -1.10
N ALA A 52 7.00 14.26 -2.40
CA ALA A 52 6.63 15.20 -3.44
C ALA A 52 5.11 15.30 -3.57
N LYS A 53 4.64 16.37 -4.21
CA LYS A 53 3.21 16.70 -4.25
C LYS A 53 2.37 15.62 -4.93
N LEU A 54 1.47 14.97 -4.19
CA LEU A 54 0.55 13.96 -4.71
C LEU A 54 -0.52 14.60 -5.60
N ARG A 55 -0.55 14.17 -6.87
CA ARG A 55 -1.48 14.66 -7.89
C ARG A 55 -2.44 13.58 -8.36
N ALA A 56 -1.96 12.34 -8.46
CA ALA A 56 -2.79 11.20 -8.81
C ALA A 56 -2.33 9.91 -8.12
N CYS A 57 -3.30 9.09 -7.72
CA CYS A 57 -3.07 7.78 -7.14
C CYS A 57 -4.12 6.77 -7.64
N MET A 58 -3.73 5.50 -7.64
CA MET A 58 -4.67 4.40 -7.75
C MET A 58 -5.03 3.96 -6.34
N VAL A 59 -6.32 3.84 -6.03
CA VAL A 59 -6.78 3.53 -4.66
C VAL A 59 -7.58 2.23 -4.63
N GLY A 60 -7.45 1.49 -3.54
CA GLY A 60 -8.20 0.24 -3.36
C GLY A 60 -9.68 0.46 -3.09
N ASP A 61 -10.46 -0.60 -3.25
CA ASP A 61 -11.92 -0.61 -3.09
C ASP A 61 -12.39 -1.83 -2.27
N PRO A 62 -13.66 -1.86 -1.82
CA PRO A 62 -14.13 -2.94 -0.95
C PRO A 62 -14.71 -4.15 -1.70
N PHE A 63 -14.76 -4.19 -3.04
CA PHE A 63 -15.66 -5.11 -3.75
C PHE A 63 -15.14 -6.55 -3.91
N SER A 64 -13.88 -6.79 -3.57
CA SER A 64 -13.26 -8.12 -3.41
C SER A 64 -12.44 -8.14 -2.13
N VAL A 65 -13.11 -8.30 -1.00
CA VAL A 65 -12.50 -8.33 0.33
C VAL A 65 -12.90 -9.60 1.04
N ASP A 66 -11.92 -10.48 1.22
CA ASP A 66 -12.05 -11.70 2.01
C ASP A 66 -11.34 -11.54 3.34
N ILE A 67 -11.77 -12.30 4.35
CA ILE A 67 -10.99 -12.47 5.58
C ILE A 67 -9.74 -13.28 5.19
N PRO A 68 -8.51 -12.79 5.46
CA PRO A 68 -7.31 -13.47 4.98
C PRO A 68 -7.16 -14.90 5.52
N ILE A 69 -6.72 -15.81 4.66
CA ILE A 69 -6.36 -17.19 5.04
C ILE A 69 -5.00 -17.16 5.72
N LEU A 70 -4.86 -17.80 6.89
CA LEU A 70 -3.57 -17.95 7.59
C LEU A 70 -2.64 -18.98 6.91
N THR A 71 -2.17 -18.65 5.71
CA THR A 71 -1.09 -19.37 5.03
C THR A 71 0.25 -19.21 5.77
N PRO A 72 1.27 -20.04 5.52
CA PRO A 72 2.62 -19.83 6.07
C PRO A 72 3.18 -18.44 5.78
N GLU A 73 2.88 -17.90 4.60
CA GLU A 73 3.18 -16.53 4.19
C GLU A 73 2.51 -15.51 5.11
N MET A 74 1.17 -15.56 5.25
CA MET A 74 0.43 -14.62 6.10
C MET A 74 0.83 -14.71 7.58
N LYS A 75 1.13 -15.92 8.08
CA LYS A 75 1.67 -16.09 9.43
C LYS A 75 3.02 -15.40 9.58
N GLY A 76 3.87 -15.47 8.57
CA GLY A 76 5.16 -14.78 8.56
C GLY A 76 5.02 -13.26 8.56
N LEU A 77 4.02 -12.74 7.85
CA LEU A 77 3.73 -11.31 7.77
C LEU A 77 3.31 -10.72 9.13
N ILE A 78 2.39 -11.39 9.82
CA ILE A 78 1.74 -10.82 11.01
C ILE A 78 2.31 -11.33 12.34
N ARG A 79 3.33 -12.20 12.33
CA ARG A 79 3.79 -12.93 13.53
C ARG A 79 4.20 -12.04 14.70
N ASP A 80 4.69 -10.84 14.42
CA ASP A 80 5.29 -9.96 15.43
C ASP A 80 4.28 -8.90 15.93
N ASN A 81 3.19 -8.63 15.20
CA ASN A 81 2.29 -7.50 15.48
C ASN A 81 0.79 -7.82 15.44
N ALA A 82 0.37 -9.05 15.13
CA ALA A 82 -1.04 -9.42 15.22
C ALA A 82 -1.53 -9.46 16.67
N SER A 83 -2.70 -8.88 16.91
CA SER A 83 -3.44 -9.14 18.15
C SER A 83 -3.97 -10.58 18.17
N GLU A 84 -4.19 -11.14 19.36
CA GLU A 84 -4.81 -12.47 19.49
C GLU A 84 -6.20 -12.53 18.84
N GLU A 85 -6.96 -11.44 18.95
CA GLU A 85 -8.28 -11.30 18.34
C GLU A 85 -8.22 -11.38 16.82
N LEU A 86 -7.31 -10.60 16.20
CA LEU A 86 -7.09 -10.61 14.75
C LEU A 86 -6.70 -12.01 14.27
N TYR A 87 -5.72 -12.61 14.95
CA TYR A 87 -5.23 -13.95 14.61
C TYR A 87 -6.33 -15.01 14.69
N ASN A 88 -7.13 -15.00 15.76
CA ASN A 88 -8.23 -15.95 15.92
C ASN A 88 -9.34 -15.73 14.88
N ASN A 89 -9.69 -14.47 14.57
CA ASN A 89 -10.66 -14.18 13.53
C ASN A 89 -10.23 -14.75 12.16
N TRP A 90 -8.98 -14.51 11.76
CA TRP A 90 -8.45 -15.04 10.49
C TRP A 90 -8.38 -16.57 10.48
N LYS A 91 -8.05 -17.19 11.62
CA LYS A 91 -8.03 -18.64 11.77
C LYS A 91 -9.41 -19.28 11.59
N GLU A 92 -10.46 -18.66 12.11
CA GLU A 92 -11.81 -19.21 12.11
C GLU A 92 -12.58 -18.90 10.82
N ASN A 93 -12.35 -17.71 10.25
CA ASN A 93 -13.16 -17.18 9.14
C ASN A 93 -12.38 -16.99 7.83
N GLY A 94 -11.09 -17.33 7.79
CA GLY A 94 -10.23 -17.14 6.62
C GLY A 94 -10.80 -17.75 5.34
N GLY A 95 -10.70 -17.00 4.23
CA GLY A 95 -11.17 -17.38 2.90
C GLY A 95 -12.66 -17.13 2.65
N ARG A 96 -13.38 -16.53 3.62
CA ARG A 96 -14.77 -16.10 3.44
C ARG A 96 -14.81 -14.64 3.02
N ALA A 97 -15.70 -14.30 2.10
CA ALA A 97 -16.00 -12.93 1.74
C ALA A 97 -16.51 -12.15 2.95
N MET A 98 -15.92 -10.98 3.22
CA MET A 98 -16.23 -10.16 4.38
C MET A 98 -17.71 -9.76 4.41
N ARG A 99 -18.25 -9.40 3.25
CA ARG A 99 -19.68 -9.03 3.09
C ARG A 99 -20.65 -10.12 3.56
N ASP A 100 -20.24 -11.39 3.48
CA ASP A 100 -21.09 -12.54 3.81
C ASP A 100 -20.83 -13.02 5.24
N ALA A 101 -19.58 -12.93 5.71
CA ALA A 101 -19.18 -13.38 7.05
C ALA A 101 -19.42 -12.32 8.15
N ASP A 102 -19.21 -11.04 7.84
CA ASP A 102 -19.35 -9.90 8.75
C ASP A 102 -19.86 -8.66 7.98
N PRO A 103 -21.17 -8.63 7.62
CA PRO A 103 -21.74 -7.56 6.80
C PRO A 103 -21.69 -6.18 7.47
N GLU A 104 -21.75 -6.10 8.81
CA GLU A 104 -21.67 -4.83 9.54
C GLU A 104 -20.26 -4.23 9.41
N ARG A 105 -19.22 -5.04 9.59
CA ARG A 105 -17.84 -4.60 9.37
C ARG A 105 -17.60 -4.22 7.92
N PHE A 106 -18.17 -4.98 6.98
CA PHE A 106 -18.08 -4.67 5.55
C PHE A 106 -18.70 -3.31 5.21
N GLU A 107 -19.88 -3.00 5.74
CA GLU A 107 -20.53 -1.68 5.53
C GLU A 107 -19.65 -0.55 6.05
N LYS A 108 -19.06 -0.70 7.25
CA LYS A 108 -18.11 0.29 7.80
C LYS A 108 -16.88 0.48 6.92
N ILE A 109 -16.30 -0.60 6.39
CA ILE A 109 -15.17 -0.51 5.44
C ILE A 109 -15.58 0.28 4.19
N CYS A 110 -16.78 0.04 3.65
CA CYS A 110 -17.30 0.81 2.50
C CYS A 110 -17.44 2.32 2.82
N GLU A 111 -17.92 2.66 4.02
CA GLU A 111 -18.05 4.05 4.48
C GLU A 111 -16.70 4.73 4.68
N GLU A 112 -15.73 4.04 5.31
CA GLU A 112 -14.37 4.53 5.53
C GLU A 112 -13.63 4.79 4.21
N ILE A 113 -13.73 3.85 3.26
CA ILE A 113 -13.16 4.01 1.91
C ILE A 113 -13.83 5.18 1.17
N ALA A 114 -15.17 5.32 1.26
CA ALA A 114 -15.87 6.44 0.63
C ALA A 114 -15.45 7.79 1.23
N HIS A 115 -15.23 7.85 2.55
CA HIS A 115 -14.75 9.05 3.21
C HIS A 115 -13.33 9.41 2.79
N ARG A 116 -12.40 8.43 2.70
CA ARG A 116 -11.05 8.65 2.15
C ARG A 116 -11.12 9.28 0.75
N ASP A 117 -11.90 8.68 -0.15
CA ASP A 117 -12.01 9.13 -1.54
C ASP A 117 -12.54 10.56 -1.62
N GLU A 118 -13.55 10.91 -0.82
CA GLU A 118 -14.08 12.27 -0.74
C GLU A 118 -13.01 13.27 -0.27
N GLN A 119 -12.20 12.92 0.73
CA GLN A 119 -11.12 13.79 1.21
C GLN A 119 -10.02 13.98 0.16
N TYR A 120 -9.70 12.94 -0.61
CA TYR A 120 -8.72 13.02 -1.69
C TYR A 120 -9.19 13.96 -2.80
N GLU A 121 -10.43 13.78 -3.25
CA GLU A 121 -11.03 14.63 -4.28
C GLU A 121 -11.14 16.09 -3.82
N LYS A 122 -11.53 16.34 -2.55
CA LYS A 122 -11.54 17.70 -1.95
C LYS A 122 -10.17 18.34 -1.93
N ALA A 123 -9.11 17.55 -1.74
CA ALA A 123 -7.75 18.04 -1.74
C ALA A 123 -7.17 18.27 -3.15
N GLY A 124 -7.92 17.91 -4.20
CA GLY A 124 -7.53 18.06 -5.61
C GLY A 124 -6.74 16.87 -6.17
N ILE A 125 -6.76 15.72 -5.50
CA ILE A 125 -6.06 14.50 -5.94
C ILE A 125 -6.96 13.73 -6.90
N THR A 126 -6.39 13.29 -8.03
CA THR A 126 -7.08 12.42 -8.97
C THR A 126 -6.99 10.96 -8.51
N ILE A 127 -8.14 10.32 -8.28
CA ILE A 127 -8.20 8.91 -7.90
C ILE A 127 -8.58 8.02 -9.09
N ILE A 128 -7.86 6.92 -9.27
CA ILE A 128 -8.17 5.83 -10.21
C ILE A 128 -8.55 4.60 -9.39
N LYS A 129 -9.75 4.03 -9.59
CA LYS A 129 -10.22 2.86 -8.83
C LYS A 129 -11.28 2.05 -9.58
N ASN A 130 -11.63 0.87 -9.08
CA ASN A 130 -12.79 0.14 -9.59
C ASN A 130 -14.09 0.92 -9.26
N LYS A 131 -14.86 1.26 -10.29
CA LYS A 131 -16.14 1.99 -10.18
C LYS A 131 -17.36 1.15 -10.56
N LEU A 132 -17.20 -0.16 -10.67
CA LEU A 132 -18.28 -1.07 -11.10
C LEU A 132 -19.01 -1.74 -9.93
N GLY A 133 -18.40 -1.84 -8.74
CA GLY A 133 -18.98 -2.59 -7.62
C GLY A 133 -18.82 -4.12 -7.74
N TRP A 134 -18.05 -4.60 -8.72
CA TRP A 134 -17.76 -6.02 -8.91
C TRP A 134 -16.44 -6.23 -9.67
N TYR A 135 -15.94 -7.46 -9.60
CA TYR A 135 -14.79 -7.95 -10.36
C TYR A 135 -15.16 -9.19 -11.21
N PRO A 136 -14.52 -9.41 -12.37
CA PRO A 136 -14.52 -10.71 -13.04
C PRO A 136 -13.98 -11.79 -12.09
N GLU A 137 -14.56 -12.98 -12.14
CA GLU A 137 -14.17 -14.08 -11.23
C GLU A 137 -12.71 -14.49 -11.43
N GLU A 138 -12.20 -14.43 -12.66
CA GLU A 138 -10.81 -14.77 -12.96
C GLU A 138 -9.82 -13.73 -12.42
N ALA A 139 -10.25 -12.47 -12.21
CA ALA A 139 -9.41 -11.46 -11.55
C ALA A 139 -9.32 -11.74 -10.04
N ILE A 140 -10.45 -12.11 -9.41
CA ILE A 140 -10.50 -12.48 -7.98
C ILE A 140 -9.63 -13.72 -7.73
N ASN A 141 -9.75 -14.72 -8.59
CA ASN A 141 -9.10 -16.02 -8.44
C ASN A 141 -7.77 -16.15 -9.21
N TYR A 142 -7.11 -15.02 -9.50
CA TYR A 142 -5.88 -14.99 -10.32
C TYR A 142 -4.81 -15.98 -9.84
N ASN A 143 -4.67 -16.15 -8.53
CA ASN A 143 -3.68 -17.04 -7.90
C ASN A 143 -4.20 -18.48 -7.67
N GLY A 144 -5.44 -18.79 -8.05
CA GLY A 144 -6.11 -20.05 -7.70
C GLY A 144 -5.42 -21.30 -8.26
N ALA A 145 -4.73 -21.19 -9.40
CA ALA A 145 -4.04 -22.31 -10.06
C ALA A 145 -2.91 -22.93 -9.21
N TRP A 146 -2.35 -22.20 -8.24
CA TRP A 146 -1.35 -22.70 -7.30
C TRP A 146 -1.84 -22.69 -5.85
N ASN A 147 -3.16 -22.70 -5.63
CA ASN A 147 -3.80 -22.56 -4.32
C ASN A 147 -3.36 -21.28 -3.57
N GLY A 148 -3.07 -20.22 -4.32
CA GLY A 148 -2.78 -18.92 -3.75
C GLY A 148 -4.03 -18.20 -3.25
N PRO A 149 -3.86 -17.12 -2.48
CA PRO A 149 -4.97 -16.35 -1.93
C PRO A 149 -5.74 -15.58 -3.02
N SER A 150 -7.03 -15.34 -2.78
CA SER A 150 -7.88 -14.43 -3.57
C SER A 150 -7.34 -13.01 -3.54
N LEU A 151 -7.71 -12.21 -4.55
CA LEU A 151 -7.49 -10.77 -4.58
C LEU A 151 -8.08 -10.09 -3.34
N MET A 152 -7.28 -9.26 -2.68
CA MET A 152 -7.73 -8.31 -1.67
C MET A 152 -7.71 -6.89 -2.25
N SER A 153 -8.86 -6.45 -2.78
CA SER A 153 -9.01 -5.22 -3.57
C SER A 153 -8.78 -3.90 -2.82
N ILE A 154 -8.69 -3.92 -1.49
CA ILE A 154 -8.36 -2.70 -0.71
C ILE A 154 -6.91 -2.24 -0.91
N TYR A 155 -6.03 -3.10 -1.47
CA TYR A 155 -4.60 -2.80 -1.66
C TYR A 155 -4.27 -2.45 -3.10
N ALA A 156 -4.71 -1.30 -3.61
CA ALA A 156 -4.21 -0.85 -4.92
C ALA A 156 -2.69 -0.62 -4.92
N ALA A 157 -2.12 -0.29 -3.75
CA ALA A 157 -0.69 -0.04 -3.49
C ALA A 157 0.26 -1.22 -3.71
N SER A 158 -0.27 -2.43 -3.68
CA SER A 158 0.53 -3.59 -3.27
C SER A 158 1.35 -4.22 -4.39
N LYS A 159 1.14 -3.80 -5.65
CA LYS A 159 1.94 -4.28 -6.78
C LYS A 159 2.54 -3.22 -7.68
N PHE A 160 2.14 -1.96 -7.54
CA PHE A 160 2.70 -0.87 -8.34
C PHE A 160 3.08 0.32 -7.47
N ARG A 161 4.20 0.96 -7.79
CA ARG A 161 4.53 2.29 -7.28
C ARG A 161 5.26 3.07 -8.36
N GLY A 162 4.94 4.34 -8.51
CA GLY A 162 5.73 5.27 -9.31
C GLY A 162 7.17 5.34 -8.80
N ALA A 163 8.14 5.46 -9.70
CA ALA A 163 9.51 5.79 -9.36
C ALA A 163 10.16 6.50 -10.54
N ASN A 164 10.32 7.82 -10.42
CA ASN A 164 10.50 8.72 -11.56
C ASN A 164 9.50 8.33 -12.67
N ASN A 165 9.93 8.27 -13.93
CA ASN A 165 9.12 7.81 -15.06
C ASN A 165 8.96 6.28 -15.13
N GLY A 166 9.04 5.57 -14.02
CA GLY A 166 8.89 4.12 -13.94
C GLY A 166 7.67 3.71 -13.14
N ILE A 167 7.00 2.64 -13.56
CA ILE A 167 6.12 1.85 -12.70
C ILE A 167 6.95 0.67 -12.20
N ILE A 168 7.37 0.73 -10.94
CA ILE A 168 8.04 -0.39 -10.29
C ILE A 168 6.99 -1.42 -9.91
N VAL A 169 7.18 -2.65 -10.38
CA VAL A 169 6.38 -3.81 -9.99
C VAL A 169 7.21 -4.69 -9.08
N ALA A 170 6.75 -4.90 -7.85
CA ALA A 170 7.32 -5.89 -6.95
C ALA A 170 6.33 -7.02 -6.68
N GLU A 171 6.87 -8.16 -6.25
CA GLU A 171 6.07 -9.31 -5.86
C GLU A 171 5.91 -9.31 -4.34
N SER A 172 4.86 -8.59 -3.93
CA SER A 172 4.41 -8.46 -2.55
C SER A 172 3.85 -9.76 -1.99
N CYS A 173 3.77 -9.84 -0.67
CA CYS A 173 3.33 -11.03 0.05
C CYS A 173 1.81 -11.11 0.25
N GLY A 174 1.25 -12.31 0.20
CA GLY A 174 -0.14 -12.57 0.59
C GLY A 174 -1.19 -12.28 -0.49
N PRO A 175 -2.44 -11.92 -0.12
CA PRO A 175 -3.61 -11.80 -1.03
C PRO A 175 -3.56 -10.63 -2.01
N VAL A 176 -2.54 -9.79 -1.88
CA VAL A 176 -2.25 -8.67 -2.75
C VAL A 176 -1.69 -9.05 -4.13
N LYS A 177 -1.24 -10.30 -4.30
CA LYS A 177 -0.62 -10.80 -5.53
C LYS A 177 -1.51 -10.67 -6.78
N GLY A 178 -2.83 -10.66 -6.60
CA GLY A 178 -3.82 -10.53 -7.67
C GLY A 178 -4.03 -9.09 -8.17
N CYS A 179 -3.51 -8.06 -7.48
CA CYS A 179 -3.82 -6.66 -7.80
C CYS A 179 -3.41 -6.27 -9.22
N GLU A 180 -2.34 -6.85 -9.76
CA GLU A 180 -1.89 -6.60 -11.14
C GLU A 180 -2.97 -6.93 -12.17
N ALA A 181 -3.66 -8.07 -12.00
CA ALA A 181 -4.73 -8.46 -12.90
C ALA A 181 -5.97 -7.57 -12.77
N SER A 182 -6.16 -6.98 -11.59
CA SER A 182 -7.33 -6.15 -11.26
C SER A 182 -7.27 -4.75 -11.89
N SER A 183 -6.07 -4.18 -12.09
CA SER A 183 -5.89 -2.80 -12.58
C SER A 183 -5.03 -2.70 -13.86
N ARG A 184 -4.78 -3.83 -14.53
CA ARG A 184 -3.91 -3.90 -15.72
C ARG A 184 -4.31 -2.92 -16.82
N ALA A 185 -5.61 -2.76 -17.08
CA ALA A 185 -6.10 -1.87 -18.12
C ALA A 185 -5.74 -0.39 -17.85
N ALA A 186 -5.87 0.08 -16.61
CA ALA A 186 -5.41 1.41 -16.22
C ALA A 186 -3.89 1.54 -16.32
N THR A 187 -3.14 0.51 -15.91
CA THR A 187 -1.67 0.50 -15.99
C THR A 187 -1.18 0.60 -17.44
N ILE A 188 -1.79 -0.14 -18.36
CA ILE A 188 -1.48 -0.07 -19.80
C ILE A 188 -1.81 1.33 -20.33
N ALA A 189 -3.00 1.86 -20.02
CA ALA A 189 -3.37 3.20 -20.45
C ALA A 189 -2.37 4.26 -19.96
N LEU A 190 -1.93 4.19 -18.69
CA LEU A 190 -0.94 5.12 -18.13
C LEU A 190 0.37 5.10 -18.91
N ILE A 191 0.88 3.91 -19.24
CA ILE A 191 2.11 3.76 -20.02
C ILE A 191 1.95 4.24 -21.46
N GLU A 192 0.79 4.00 -22.08
CA GLU A 192 0.52 4.44 -23.46
C GLU A 192 0.38 5.97 -23.58
N GLU A 193 -0.09 6.64 -22.53
CA GLU A 193 -0.26 8.10 -22.51
C GLU A 193 1.01 8.87 -22.18
N ASP A 194 1.92 8.27 -21.43
CA ASP A 194 3.18 8.87 -21.02
C ASP A 194 4.36 8.21 -21.76
N PRO A 195 4.90 8.82 -22.82
CA PRO A 195 5.95 8.20 -23.65
C PRO A 195 7.27 7.98 -22.90
N GLU A 196 7.47 8.60 -21.75
CA GLU A 196 8.64 8.39 -20.90
C GLU A 196 8.42 7.28 -19.87
N ALA A 197 7.17 6.81 -19.71
CA ALA A 197 6.82 5.78 -18.75
C ALA A 197 7.41 4.42 -19.14
N ALA A 198 7.99 3.72 -18.16
CA ALA A 198 8.49 2.36 -18.32
C ALA A 198 7.96 1.43 -17.23
N LEU A 199 7.61 0.20 -17.60
CA LEU A 199 7.35 -0.86 -16.63
C LEU A 199 8.68 -1.47 -16.17
N ILE A 200 8.95 -1.43 -14.87
CA ILE A 200 10.16 -1.99 -14.26
C ILE A 200 9.75 -3.16 -13.38
N SER A 201 9.61 -4.33 -13.99
CA SER A 201 9.14 -5.53 -13.30
C SER A 201 10.26 -6.26 -12.56
N PHE A 202 9.96 -6.70 -11.34
CA PHE A 202 10.76 -7.65 -10.60
C PHE A 202 10.38 -9.10 -10.94
N LEU A 203 11.20 -10.06 -10.48
CA LEU A 203 10.98 -11.50 -10.68
C LEU A 203 9.63 -11.90 -10.06
N SER A 204 8.81 -12.63 -10.82
CA SER A 204 7.57 -13.24 -10.31
C SER A 204 7.85 -14.16 -9.12
N HIS A 205 6.95 -14.16 -8.13
CA HIS A 205 7.05 -15.04 -6.98
C HIS A 205 6.97 -16.51 -7.41
N GLU A 206 7.66 -17.39 -6.69
CA GLU A 206 7.48 -18.82 -6.89
C GLU A 206 6.14 -19.29 -6.30
N PRO A 207 5.46 -20.26 -6.96
CA PRO A 207 4.20 -20.81 -6.47
C PRO A 207 4.43 -21.82 -5.33
N ASN A 208 5.24 -21.47 -4.33
CA ASN A 208 5.54 -22.34 -3.20
C ASN A 208 4.69 -21.98 -1.97
N PRO A 209 3.63 -22.76 -1.66
CA PRO A 209 2.73 -22.46 -0.56
C PRO A 209 3.33 -22.74 0.83
N THR A 210 4.56 -23.26 0.90
CA THR A 210 5.21 -23.65 2.17
C THR A 210 6.13 -22.58 2.75
N ILE A 211 6.47 -21.54 1.97
CA ILE A 211 7.39 -20.49 2.41
C ILE A 211 6.66 -19.53 3.34
N SER A 212 7.37 -19.11 4.39
CA SER A 212 6.93 -18.03 5.27
C SER A 212 7.44 -16.69 4.74
N GLY A 213 6.58 -15.67 4.71
CA GLY A 213 6.86 -14.38 4.07
C GLY A 213 6.84 -14.41 2.53
N PRO A 214 7.49 -13.44 1.86
CA PRO A 214 7.29 -13.10 0.44
C PRO A 214 7.91 -14.06 -0.59
N GLY A 215 8.52 -15.18 -0.18
CA GLY A 215 9.21 -16.10 -1.10
C GLY A 215 10.73 -15.83 -1.23
N PHE A 216 11.42 -16.61 -2.05
CA PHE A 216 12.88 -16.81 -2.12
C PHE A 216 13.71 -15.54 -2.42
N GLY A 217 13.05 -14.53 -2.99
CA GLY A 217 13.60 -13.21 -3.21
C GLY A 217 12.52 -12.14 -3.21
N GLY A 218 11.37 -12.40 -2.59
CA GLY A 218 10.23 -11.51 -2.68
C GLY A 218 10.47 -10.17 -1.98
N LEU A 219 9.75 -9.15 -2.46
CA LEU A 219 9.86 -7.78 -2.01
C LEU A 219 8.46 -7.19 -1.96
N ASP A 220 8.09 -6.65 -0.80
CA ASP A 220 6.90 -5.82 -0.70
C ASP A 220 7.19 -4.37 -1.12
N LEU A 221 6.20 -3.72 -1.71
CA LEU A 221 6.28 -2.30 -2.05
C LEU A 221 6.15 -1.40 -0.82
N ALA A 222 5.52 -1.90 0.24
CA ALA A 222 5.39 -1.17 1.48
C ALA A 222 6.70 -1.12 2.30
N ASP A 223 7.69 -1.96 1.96
CA ASP A 223 9.02 -2.06 2.61
C ASP A 223 10.09 -1.12 2.03
N TRP A 224 9.71 -0.21 1.12
CA TRP A 224 10.64 0.80 0.65
C TRP A 224 9.96 2.11 0.33
N ARG A 225 10.74 3.19 0.30
CA ARG A 225 10.29 4.53 -0.12
C ARG A 225 11.28 5.13 -1.10
N LEU A 226 10.75 5.79 -2.14
CA LEU A 226 11.59 6.61 -3.00
C LEU A 226 11.84 7.93 -2.28
N MET A 227 13.10 8.18 -1.96
CA MET A 227 13.61 9.39 -1.33
C MET A 227 14.28 10.27 -2.39
N PRO A 228 14.54 11.56 -2.10
CA PRO A 228 15.17 12.47 -3.04
C PRO A 228 16.46 11.93 -3.67
N ASN A 229 16.80 12.45 -4.86
CA ASN A 229 18.00 12.08 -5.62
C ASN A 229 18.05 10.59 -6.04
N LYS A 230 16.89 10.00 -6.36
CA LYS A 230 16.71 8.59 -6.74
C LYS A 230 17.22 7.61 -5.68
N THR A 231 17.07 7.96 -4.40
CA THR A 231 17.52 7.09 -3.30
C THR A 231 16.36 6.20 -2.87
N ILE A 232 16.49 4.89 -2.96
CA ILE A 232 15.49 3.97 -2.42
C ILE A 232 15.90 3.62 -0.99
N LEU A 233 15.08 4.04 -0.02
CA LEU A 233 15.21 3.59 1.36
C LEU A 233 14.48 2.27 1.51
N TRP A 234 15.19 1.21 1.91
CA TRP A 234 14.60 -0.09 2.19
C TRP A 234 14.47 -0.29 3.71
N GLY A 235 13.25 -0.50 4.20
CA GLY A 235 12.96 -0.84 5.58
C GLY A 235 12.77 -2.34 5.79
N TYR A 236 13.51 -2.92 6.74
CA TYR A 236 13.34 -4.32 7.12
C TYR A 236 12.97 -4.48 8.59
N GLY A 237 11.79 -5.07 8.83
CA GLY A 237 11.29 -5.36 10.16
C GLY A 237 11.88 -6.63 10.76
N VAL A 238 12.39 -6.55 11.98
CA VAL A 238 12.74 -7.71 12.82
C VAL A 238 12.23 -7.51 14.25
N GLY A 239 11.90 -8.59 14.94
CA GLY A 239 11.32 -8.51 16.29
C GLY A 239 12.37 -8.24 17.37
N ASP A 240 13.64 -8.52 17.07
CA ASP A 240 14.77 -8.30 17.97
C ASP A 240 16.04 -7.95 17.19
N LYS A 241 16.86 -7.03 17.72
CA LYS A 241 18.10 -6.57 17.08
C LYS A 241 19.08 -7.71 16.75
N SER A 242 19.12 -8.78 17.53
CA SER A 242 20.00 -9.93 17.29
C SER A 242 19.67 -10.68 15.99
N GLN A 243 18.45 -10.54 15.46
CA GLN A 243 17.99 -11.21 14.24
C GLN A 243 18.56 -10.59 12.96
N ILE A 244 19.06 -9.34 13.01
CA ILE A 244 19.57 -8.62 11.84
C ILE A 244 20.70 -9.39 11.14
N ALA A 245 21.62 -9.98 11.90
CA ALA A 245 22.75 -10.72 11.32
C ALA A 245 22.28 -11.95 10.55
N ALA A 246 21.31 -12.69 11.10
CA ALA A 246 20.71 -13.83 10.43
C ALA A 246 19.94 -13.40 9.18
N ALA A 247 19.12 -12.34 9.28
CA ALA A 247 18.34 -11.83 8.15
C ALA A 247 19.21 -11.37 6.97
N LYS A 248 20.37 -10.75 7.26
CA LYS A 248 21.35 -10.40 6.21
C LYS A 248 22.00 -11.63 5.57
N ALA A 249 22.24 -12.69 6.34
CA ALA A 249 22.94 -13.87 5.86
C ALA A 249 22.05 -14.81 5.04
N THR A 250 20.80 -15.01 5.46
CA THR A 250 19.88 -15.97 4.84
C THR A 250 18.82 -15.29 3.97
N GLY A 251 18.53 -14.02 4.21
CA GLY A 251 17.36 -13.33 3.66
C GLY A 251 16.07 -13.65 4.42
N GLU A 252 16.10 -14.53 5.43
CA GLU A 252 14.93 -14.93 6.21
C GLU A 252 14.72 -13.99 7.41
N HIS A 253 13.65 -14.17 8.20
CA HIS A 253 13.32 -13.38 9.42
C HIS A 253 12.70 -11.99 9.23
N THR A 254 12.53 -11.49 8.02
CA THR A 254 11.69 -10.29 7.81
C THR A 254 10.25 -10.70 7.53
N ALA A 255 9.29 -9.81 7.82
CA ALA A 255 7.87 -10.10 7.62
C ALA A 255 7.45 -10.05 6.15
N ALA A 256 7.97 -9.08 5.40
CA ALA A 256 7.40 -8.64 4.12
C ALA A 256 8.39 -8.54 2.95
N GLY A 257 9.70 -8.45 3.19
CA GLY A 257 10.67 -8.23 2.12
C GLY A 257 12.06 -8.73 2.47
N TRP A 258 12.75 -9.37 1.54
CA TRP A 258 14.05 -10.00 1.81
C TRP A 258 15.21 -9.14 1.28
N PRO A 259 16.28 -8.89 2.06
CA PRO A 259 17.47 -8.18 1.60
C PRO A 259 18.07 -8.74 0.31
N ARG A 260 17.95 -10.06 0.12
CA ARG A 260 18.37 -10.74 -1.11
C ARG A 260 17.56 -10.29 -2.33
N GLY A 261 16.24 -10.14 -2.19
CA GLY A 261 15.38 -9.65 -3.26
C GLY A 261 15.80 -8.27 -3.72
N ARG A 262 16.06 -7.38 -2.75
CA ARG A 262 16.59 -6.03 -2.98
C ARG A 262 17.90 -6.08 -3.73
N ASP A 263 18.86 -6.88 -3.27
CA ASP A 263 20.18 -6.96 -3.90
C ASP A 263 20.12 -7.42 -5.37
N ILE A 264 19.16 -8.29 -5.70
CA ILE A 264 18.90 -8.69 -7.08
C ILE A 264 18.25 -7.53 -7.86
N PHE A 265 17.22 -6.89 -7.31
CA PHE A 265 16.50 -5.83 -8.01
C PHE A 265 17.38 -4.61 -8.25
N MET A 266 18.21 -4.27 -7.26
CA MET A 266 19.14 -3.14 -7.32
C MET A 266 20.19 -3.30 -8.40
N ARG A 267 20.45 -4.50 -8.95
CA ARG A 267 21.31 -4.65 -10.13
C ARG A 267 20.73 -3.95 -11.36
N LEU A 268 19.40 -4.03 -11.54
CA LEU A 268 18.68 -3.31 -12.58
C LEU A 268 18.53 -1.83 -12.20
N LEU A 269 18.03 -1.54 -11.00
CA LEU A 269 17.74 -0.17 -10.57
C LEU A 269 19.00 0.71 -10.55
N SER A 270 20.17 0.16 -10.19
CA SER A 270 21.44 0.91 -10.25
C SER A 270 21.83 1.31 -11.67
N GLN A 271 21.50 0.50 -12.69
CA GLN A 271 21.72 0.87 -14.10
C GLN A 271 20.80 2.01 -14.54
N LEU A 272 19.64 2.14 -13.89
CA LEU A 272 18.68 3.24 -14.08
C LEU A 272 19.01 4.48 -13.21
N GLY A 273 20.12 4.44 -12.48
CA GLY A 273 20.63 5.54 -11.66
C GLY A 273 20.09 5.61 -10.24
N TYR A 274 19.37 4.58 -9.77
CA TYR A 274 18.91 4.52 -8.38
C TYR A 274 20.05 4.17 -7.43
N LYS A 275 19.98 4.74 -6.23
CA LYS A 275 20.81 4.41 -5.07
C LYS A 275 19.97 3.62 -4.08
N GLN A 276 20.62 2.90 -3.17
CA GLN A 276 19.93 2.21 -2.09
C GLN A 276 20.51 2.61 -0.74
N GLU A 277 19.62 2.72 0.24
CA GLU A 277 19.93 2.79 1.66
C GLU A 277 19.07 1.78 2.40
N THR A 278 19.44 1.42 3.63
CA THR A 278 18.70 0.43 4.38
C THR A 278 18.67 0.76 5.86
N TRP A 279 17.52 0.55 6.47
CA TRP A 279 17.36 0.61 7.92
C TRP A 279 16.58 -0.60 8.43
N TRP A 280 16.76 -0.89 9.72
CA TRP A 280 16.11 -2.02 10.39
C TRP A 280 15.18 -1.48 11.46
N PHE A 281 13.90 -1.82 11.36
CA PHE A 281 12.87 -1.33 12.26
C PHE A 281 12.29 -2.44 13.14
N ASP A 282 11.64 -2.04 14.22
CA ASP A 282 10.97 -2.92 15.16
C ASP A 282 9.66 -3.46 14.60
N SER A 283 9.65 -4.74 14.18
CA SER A 283 8.46 -5.36 13.61
C SER A 283 7.33 -5.57 14.62
N ASN A 284 7.58 -5.37 15.92
CA ASN A 284 6.52 -5.35 16.93
C ASN A 284 5.63 -4.10 16.81
N LEU A 285 6.06 -3.08 16.07
CA LEU A 285 5.29 -1.85 15.80
C LEU A 285 4.43 -1.96 14.53
N GLY A 286 4.91 -2.67 13.51
CA GLY A 286 4.27 -2.86 12.23
C GLY A 286 5.05 -3.85 11.38
N TYR A 287 4.45 -4.46 10.35
CA TYR A 287 5.17 -5.43 9.50
C TYR A 287 5.85 -4.80 8.29
N HIS A 288 5.43 -3.59 7.91
CA HIS A 288 6.03 -2.78 6.85
C HIS A 288 6.65 -1.50 7.37
N GLU A 289 7.57 -0.94 6.58
CA GLU A 289 8.24 0.33 6.88
C GLU A 289 7.23 1.47 7.08
N ASP A 290 6.17 1.50 6.28
CA ASP A 290 5.15 2.55 6.29
C ASP A 290 4.11 2.43 7.40
N CYS A 291 4.14 1.34 8.14
CA CYS A 291 3.44 1.23 9.41
C CYS A 291 4.27 1.81 10.56
N VAL A 292 5.54 2.18 10.32
CA VAL A 292 6.48 2.66 11.34
C VAL A 292 6.94 4.09 11.05
N MET A 293 7.33 4.38 9.81
CA MET A 293 7.79 5.68 9.36
C MET A 293 6.71 6.43 8.57
N MET A 294 6.36 7.62 9.07
CA MET A 294 5.45 8.54 8.38
C MET A 294 6.24 9.49 7.49
N ASN A 295 6.02 9.43 6.18
CA ASN A 295 6.54 10.44 5.27
C ASN A 295 5.64 11.68 5.31
N MET A 296 6.23 12.87 5.29
CA MET A 296 5.46 14.13 5.29
C MET A 296 5.87 15.01 4.11
N VAL A 297 6.85 15.88 4.32
CA VAL A 297 7.44 16.76 3.31
C VAL A 297 8.93 16.44 3.22
N GLU A 298 9.59 16.92 2.16
CA GLU A 298 11.04 16.70 2.02
C GLU A 298 11.78 17.18 3.29
N GLY A 299 12.67 16.33 3.80
CA GLY A 299 13.46 16.63 5.00
C GLY A 299 12.73 16.46 6.33
N VAL A 300 11.47 15.99 6.37
CA VAL A 300 10.72 15.81 7.62
C VAL A 300 9.98 14.47 7.63
N ILE A 301 10.19 13.68 8.69
CA ILE A 301 9.58 12.36 8.88
C ILE A 301 9.04 12.21 10.30
N GLY A 302 8.02 11.37 10.46
CA GLY A 302 7.54 10.93 11.76
C GLY A 302 8.09 9.55 12.10
N LEU A 303 8.66 9.38 13.30
CA LEU A 303 9.11 8.09 13.81
C LEU A 303 8.57 7.82 15.22
N PRO A 304 8.43 6.55 15.65
CA PRO A 304 7.86 6.20 16.95
C PRO A 304 8.65 6.78 18.12
N ASP A 305 7.98 7.40 19.08
CA ASP A 305 8.56 7.93 20.31
C ASP A 305 8.74 6.81 21.37
N ASP A 306 9.55 5.81 21.03
CA ASP A 306 9.85 4.64 21.87
C ASP A 306 11.27 4.68 22.49
N GLY A 307 11.94 5.83 22.38
CA GLY A 307 13.32 6.03 22.82
C GLY A 307 14.40 5.54 21.84
N LYS A 308 14.01 4.86 20.75
CA LYS A 308 14.92 4.40 19.67
C LYS A 308 14.38 4.73 18.26
N ASN A 309 13.34 5.55 18.15
CA ASN A 309 12.70 5.93 16.89
C ASN A 309 12.20 4.72 16.09
N GLY A 310 11.74 3.66 16.78
CA GLY A 310 11.33 2.41 16.15
C GLY A 310 12.46 1.63 15.47
N ALA A 311 13.72 2.06 15.61
CA ALA A 311 14.85 1.51 14.88
C ALA A 311 15.69 0.55 15.72
N TRP A 312 16.21 -0.51 15.08
CA TRP A 312 17.23 -1.40 15.65
C TRP A 312 18.65 -1.05 15.22
N SER A 313 18.79 -0.31 14.11
CA SER A 313 20.04 0.23 13.60
C SER A 313 20.05 1.75 13.67
N ASP A 314 21.23 2.35 13.50
CA ASP A 314 21.31 3.78 13.22
C ASP A 314 20.52 4.10 11.94
N LEU A 315 19.94 5.32 11.88
CA LEU A 315 19.29 5.81 10.67
C LEU A 315 20.35 6.07 9.58
N PRO A 316 20.01 5.86 8.28
CA PRO A 316 20.90 6.15 7.17
C PRO A 316 21.41 7.59 7.17
N ASP A 317 22.64 7.79 6.68
CA ASP A 317 23.34 9.07 6.74
C ASP A 317 22.57 10.22 6.09
N PHE A 318 21.85 9.96 5.00
CA PHE A 318 21.07 11.01 4.30
C PHE A 318 19.88 11.54 5.12
N MET A 319 19.43 10.79 6.13
CA MET A 319 18.32 11.18 7.01
C MET A 319 18.80 11.92 8.27
N LYS A 320 20.12 12.05 8.49
CA LYS A 320 20.64 12.72 9.69
C LYS A 320 20.27 14.19 9.77
N ASP A 321 20.06 14.83 8.63
CA ASP A 321 19.67 16.23 8.53
C ASP A 321 18.14 16.42 8.52
N TYR A 322 17.36 15.33 8.57
CA TYR A 322 15.91 15.41 8.57
C TYR A 322 15.40 15.80 9.97
N GLU A 323 14.33 16.58 10.02
CA GLU A 323 13.56 16.74 11.26
C GLU A 323 12.76 15.46 11.53
N ILE A 324 12.96 14.89 12.72
CA ILE A 324 12.22 13.72 13.20
C ILE A 324 11.13 14.22 14.15
N LEU A 325 9.87 14.03 13.78
CA LEU A 325 8.74 14.26 14.65
C LEU A 325 8.44 13.01 15.50
N PRO A 326 8.36 13.14 16.84
CA PRO A 326 8.12 12.00 17.72
C PRO A 326 6.63 11.59 17.68
N LEU A 327 6.34 10.47 17.04
CA LEU A 327 4.99 9.91 16.95
C LEU A 327 4.66 9.12 18.21
N PRO A 328 3.55 9.43 18.92
CA PRO A 328 3.11 8.62 20.05
C PRO A 328 2.93 7.15 19.65
N VAL A 329 3.57 6.23 20.37
CA VAL A 329 3.57 4.79 20.04
C VAL A 329 2.14 4.22 19.98
N GLU A 330 1.23 4.72 20.80
CA GLU A 330 -0.18 4.34 20.78
C GLU A 330 -0.91 4.72 19.49
N ASP A 331 -0.52 5.82 18.86
CA ASP A 331 -1.11 6.27 17.59
C ASP A 331 -0.42 5.56 16.42
N VAL A 332 0.89 5.24 16.51
CA VAL A 332 1.56 4.34 15.57
C VAL A 332 0.83 2.98 15.50
N ARG A 333 0.45 2.41 16.65
CA ARG A 333 -0.34 1.16 16.73
C ARG A 333 -1.76 1.28 16.16
N ARG A 334 -2.26 2.50 15.96
CA ARG A 334 -3.54 2.79 15.30
C ARG A 334 -3.38 3.12 13.81
N GLY A 335 -2.16 3.05 13.28
CA GLY A 335 -1.88 3.32 11.88
C GLY A 335 -1.51 4.77 11.57
N ALA A 336 -1.11 5.57 12.57
CA ALA A 336 -0.69 6.96 12.33
C ALA A 336 0.43 7.07 11.29
N SER A 337 1.41 6.16 11.30
CA SER A 337 2.49 6.19 10.31
C SER A 337 2.03 5.83 8.90
N ASN A 338 0.96 5.03 8.78
CA ASN A 338 0.38 4.61 7.50
C ASN A 338 -0.61 5.64 6.95
N SER A 339 -0.26 6.90 7.12
CA SER A 339 -0.95 8.09 6.63
C SER A 339 -0.40 8.49 5.28
N THR A 340 -1.21 9.17 4.46
CA THR A 340 -0.78 9.64 3.14
C THR A 340 -0.53 11.14 3.19
N ALA A 341 0.72 11.54 3.00
CA ALA A 341 1.07 12.95 2.86
C ALA A 341 0.82 13.45 1.43
N ILE A 342 0.28 14.67 1.34
CA ILE A 342 0.08 15.36 0.05
C ILE A 342 1.40 15.95 -0.45
N GLY A 343 2.36 16.26 0.43
CA GLY A 343 3.64 16.89 0.07
C GLY A 343 3.66 18.42 0.23
N ASP A 344 2.55 19.04 0.63
CA ASP A 344 2.45 20.48 0.92
C ASP A 344 2.14 20.79 2.40
N GLY A 345 2.44 19.82 3.27
CA GLY A 345 2.18 19.89 4.71
C GLY A 345 0.80 19.39 5.14
N ARG A 346 -0.09 19.09 4.20
CA ARG A 346 -1.35 18.38 4.45
C ARG A 346 -1.13 16.87 4.50
N ILE A 347 -1.77 16.19 5.45
CA ILE A 347 -1.55 14.76 5.72
C ILE A 347 -2.90 14.08 6.01
N PHE A 348 -3.33 13.13 5.17
CA PHE A 348 -4.50 12.31 5.47
C PHE A 348 -4.16 11.28 6.54
N MET A 349 -4.89 11.29 7.64
CA MET A 349 -4.59 10.47 8.80
C MET A 349 -5.86 9.90 9.41
N ASP A 350 -5.78 8.70 10.00
CA ASP A 350 -6.90 8.14 10.75
C ASP A 350 -7.36 9.10 11.86
N SER A 351 -8.67 9.37 11.90
CA SER A 351 -9.29 10.36 12.78
C SER A 351 -9.15 10.03 14.27
N THR A 352 -8.79 8.80 14.61
CA THR A 352 -8.53 8.37 15.99
C THR A 352 -7.10 8.68 16.47
N CYS A 353 -6.16 9.00 15.56
CA CYS A 353 -4.76 9.36 15.86
C CYS A 353 -4.61 10.79 16.38
N THR A 354 -5.43 11.14 17.38
CA THR A 354 -5.64 12.51 17.84
C THR A 354 -4.43 13.15 18.51
N LYS A 355 -3.49 12.36 19.05
CA LYS A 355 -2.28 12.93 19.66
C LYS A 355 -1.28 13.32 18.59
N THR A 356 -1.10 12.47 17.59
CA THR A 356 -0.30 12.79 16.41
C THR A 356 -0.83 14.01 15.69
N MET A 357 -2.15 14.11 15.44
CA MET A 357 -2.74 15.27 14.78
C MET A 357 -2.46 16.59 15.54
N LYS A 358 -2.65 16.62 16.86
CA LYS A 358 -2.32 17.82 17.67
C LYS A 358 -0.85 18.19 17.62
N MET A 359 0.04 17.19 17.59
CA MET A 359 1.48 17.41 17.47
C MET A 359 1.80 18.04 16.11
N LEU A 360 1.24 17.50 15.03
CA LEU A 360 1.41 18.02 13.66
C LEU A 360 0.92 19.47 13.53
N GLU A 361 -0.27 19.78 14.05
CA GLU A 361 -0.82 21.14 14.08
C GLU A 361 0.11 22.11 14.82
N SER A 362 0.66 21.70 15.97
CA SER A 362 1.60 22.53 16.74
C SER A 362 2.92 22.82 16.01
N LYS A 363 3.22 22.02 14.99
CA LYS A 363 4.40 22.12 14.12
C LYS A 363 4.09 22.81 12.78
N GLY A 364 2.86 23.24 12.56
CA GLY A 364 2.45 23.96 11.34
C GLY A 364 2.02 23.06 10.19
N TYR A 365 1.78 21.77 10.44
CA TYR A 365 1.20 20.84 9.47
C TYR A 365 -0.32 20.76 9.61
N GLU A 366 -1.00 20.34 8.55
CA GLU A 366 -2.46 20.24 8.50
C GLU A 366 -2.88 18.76 8.38
N PRO A 367 -3.17 18.08 9.51
CA PRO A 367 -3.78 16.75 9.44
C PRO A 367 -5.22 16.85 8.92
N ILE A 368 -5.54 16.02 7.92
CA ILE A 368 -6.88 15.84 7.36
C ILE A 368 -7.43 14.53 7.94
N PRO A 369 -8.43 14.59 8.84
CA PRO A 369 -8.97 13.39 9.46
C PRO A 369 -9.77 12.55 8.47
N VAL A 370 -9.44 11.27 8.37
CA VAL A 370 -10.14 10.24 7.60
C VAL A 370 -10.59 9.15 8.57
N ASN A 371 -11.80 8.64 8.43
CA ASN A 371 -12.22 7.49 9.25
C ASN A 371 -11.66 6.25 8.58
N TYR A 372 -10.76 5.50 9.23
CA TYR A 372 -10.10 4.35 8.61
C TYR A 372 -9.75 3.23 9.61
N GLN A 373 -10.27 3.31 10.84
CA GLN A 373 -9.86 2.45 11.95
C GLN A 373 -10.41 1.03 11.79
N THR A 374 -11.54 0.85 11.11
CA THR A 374 -12.08 -0.47 10.81
C THR A 374 -11.21 -1.17 9.78
N CYS A 375 -10.78 -0.48 8.73
CA CYS A 375 -9.77 -0.97 7.79
C CYS A 375 -8.46 -1.37 8.51
N TRP A 376 -7.91 -0.45 9.33
CA TRP A 376 -6.69 -0.72 10.09
C TRP A 376 -6.84 -1.93 11.01
N SER A 377 -7.84 -1.97 11.88
CA SER A 377 -8.01 -3.07 12.85
C SER A 377 -8.33 -4.42 12.22
N THR A 378 -8.85 -4.44 10.98
CA THR A 378 -9.20 -5.67 10.29
C THR A 378 -8.03 -6.25 9.52
N PHE A 379 -7.14 -5.40 9.00
CA PHE A 379 -6.09 -5.83 8.08
C PHE A 379 -4.68 -5.38 8.48
N ASN A 380 -4.53 -4.61 9.56
CA ASN A 380 -3.33 -3.85 9.92
C ASN A 380 -2.80 -2.97 8.77
N SER A 381 -3.73 -2.39 8.00
CA SER A 381 -3.46 -1.59 6.81
C SER A 381 -4.18 -0.25 6.88
N GLY A 382 -3.43 0.83 6.70
CA GLY A 382 -3.93 2.20 6.70
C GLY A 382 -4.10 2.74 5.29
N ILE A 383 -4.10 4.06 5.19
CA ILE A 383 -4.42 4.78 3.97
C ILE A 383 -3.31 4.57 2.93
N ASP A 384 -2.04 4.72 3.32
CA ASP A 384 -0.89 4.60 2.39
C ASP A 384 -0.75 3.18 1.82
N CYS A 385 -0.98 2.13 2.63
CA CYS A 385 -1.01 0.75 2.13
C CYS A 385 -2.20 0.48 1.18
N SER A 386 -3.24 1.31 1.20
CA SER A 386 -4.40 1.15 0.31
C SER A 386 -4.20 1.80 -1.06
N ASP A 387 -3.14 2.62 -1.21
CA ASP A 387 -2.92 3.49 -2.35
C ASP A 387 -1.60 3.24 -3.10
N SER A 388 -1.65 3.27 -4.43
CA SER A 388 -0.45 3.32 -5.27
C SER A 388 -0.26 4.76 -5.78
N ASN A 389 0.86 5.37 -5.41
CA ASN A 389 1.27 6.64 -5.97
C ASN A 389 1.58 6.46 -7.46
N ILE A 390 0.90 7.23 -8.31
CA ILE A 390 1.13 7.24 -9.77
C ILE A 390 1.83 8.53 -10.17
N TRP A 391 1.42 9.66 -9.58
CA TRP A 391 1.97 10.98 -9.86
C TRP A 391 2.25 11.78 -8.59
N ARG A 392 3.54 11.91 -8.25
CA ARG A 392 4.11 12.87 -7.31
C ARG A 392 5.22 13.68 -7.99
N GLU A 393 5.09 14.99 -8.03
CA GLU A 393 6.01 15.88 -8.74
C GLU A 393 6.05 17.23 -8.04
N ASP A 394 7.25 17.70 -7.70
CA ASP A 394 7.45 19.05 -7.15
C ASP A 394 7.14 20.09 -8.23
N ASP A 395 6.25 21.03 -7.89
CA ASP A 395 5.69 22.13 -8.70
C ASP A 395 5.62 22.00 -10.24
#